data_AF-A0A1S1LZH5-F1
#
_entry.id   AF-A0A1S1LZH5-F1
#
_cell.length_a   1.000
_cell.length_b   1.000
_cell.length_c   1.000
_cell.angle_alpha   90.00
_cell.angle_beta   90.00
_cell.angle_gamma   90.00
#
_symmetry.space_group_name_H-M   'P 1'
#
loop_
_entity.id
_entity.type
_entity.pdbx_description
1 polymer ?
#
loop_
_entity_poly.entity_id
_entity_poly.type
_entity_poly.pdbx_seq_one_letter_code
_entity_poly.pdbx_strand_id
1 'polypeptide(L)'
;ELEAGIRRAVQDGDAADATLTHAVNLADGDEKPASLPMSMTGILGVLDANQGRIMSPRENQEVAFLEVFGRAPTTPADWHTAAMLDPHNYDPKYKGTESDIKVARIESQPGKGQVQINAFIPGEKVWNFGKDRGDNRGFDRNASPEHSRVSMLVDYDNGVVIHRQNPSVNADTGAVAVGTNPDISIKQKDDTLNIQYESADGFLPGGLFSGQASMHTVKGDIALMPTDSGIKLGGSITNFPALEIYHGQETLLRYMPSLGDNEMGPLLQLPMTHNEGDTSLVTQFHAPTVAGRGEVFLPSPGTQLGPVTKIPTVPVG
;
A
#
# COMPACT_ATOMS: atom_id res chain seq x y z
N GLU A 1 -16.34 -34.23 12.68
CA GLU A 1 -15.78 -32.89 13.02
C GLU A 1 -14.47 -32.99 13.81
N LEU A 2 -14.43 -33.69 14.94
CA LEU A 2 -13.19 -33.88 15.73
C LEU A 2 -12.02 -34.50 14.92
N GLU A 3 -12.31 -35.51 14.11
CA GLU A 3 -11.31 -36.20 13.26
C GLU A 3 -10.79 -35.35 12.09
N ALA A 4 -11.55 -34.33 11.68
CA ALA A 4 -11.11 -33.35 10.68
C ALA A 4 -10.26 -32.25 11.34
N GLY A 5 -10.60 -31.84 12.57
CA GLY A 5 -9.79 -30.92 13.36
C GLY A 5 -8.42 -31.50 13.74
N ILE A 6 -8.35 -32.78 14.08
CA ILE A 6 -7.08 -33.47 14.38
C ILE A 6 -6.20 -33.56 13.12
N ARG A 7 -6.79 -33.91 11.96
CA ARG A 7 -6.04 -33.94 10.69
C ARG A 7 -5.46 -32.58 10.31
N ARG A 8 -6.23 -31.50 10.53
CA ARG A 8 -5.76 -30.14 10.27
C ARG A 8 -4.62 -29.73 11.21
N ALA A 9 -4.74 -30.04 12.50
CA ALA A 9 -3.68 -29.75 13.48
C ALA A 9 -2.38 -30.53 13.20
N VAL A 10 -2.48 -31.77 12.69
CA VAL A 10 -1.31 -32.55 12.26
C VAL A 10 -0.68 -31.94 11.00
N GLN A 11 -1.49 -31.55 10.02
CA GLN A 11 -0.98 -30.88 8.80
C GLN A 11 -0.33 -29.53 9.11
N ASP A 12 -0.91 -28.75 10.02
CA ASP A 12 -0.33 -27.48 10.47
C ASP A 12 0.98 -27.71 11.24
N GLY A 13 1.06 -28.80 12.02
CA GLY A 13 2.28 -29.23 12.71
C GLY A 13 3.39 -29.67 11.75
N ASP A 14 3.05 -30.47 10.74
CA ASP A 14 3.99 -30.95 9.71
C ASP A 14 4.53 -29.77 8.85
N ALA A 15 3.67 -28.79 8.55
CA ALA A 15 4.06 -27.57 7.84
C ALA A 15 4.99 -26.68 8.67
N ALA A 16 4.73 -26.56 9.97
CA ALA A 16 5.61 -25.85 10.90
C ALA A 16 6.98 -26.54 11.02
N ASP A 17 7.01 -27.87 11.10
CA ASP A 17 8.25 -28.66 11.19
C ASP A 17 9.09 -28.58 9.91
N ALA A 18 8.44 -28.58 8.73
CA ALA A 18 9.10 -28.34 7.45
C ALA A 18 9.70 -26.92 7.35
N THR A 19 8.97 -25.91 7.86
CA THR A 19 9.44 -24.52 7.90
C THR A 19 10.62 -24.36 8.86
N LEU A 20 10.57 -25.01 10.03
CA LEU A 20 11.67 -25.00 10.99
C LEU A 20 12.91 -25.69 10.42
N THR A 21 12.72 -26.85 9.77
CA THR A 21 13.80 -27.62 9.13
C THR A 21 14.47 -26.81 8.03
N HIS A 22 13.69 -26.13 7.18
CA HIS A 22 14.23 -25.26 6.14
C HIS A 22 15.01 -24.07 6.73
N ALA A 23 14.49 -23.42 7.76
CA ALA A 23 15.17 -22.31 8.44
C ALA A 23 16.48 -22.75 9.12
N VAL A 24 16.51 -23.94 9.72
CA VAL A 24 17.72 -24.54 10.32
C VAL A 24 18.74 -24.88 9.24
N ASN A 25 18.32 -25.52 8.13
CA ASN A 25 19.23 -25.89 7.04
C ASN A 25 19.83 -24.66 6.33
N LEU A 26 19.08 -23.55 6.21
CA LEU A 26 19.58 -22.28 5.70
C LEU A 26 20.58 -21.61 6.66
N ALA A 27 20.33 -21.72 7.97
CA ALA A 27 21.17 -21.13 9.02
C ALA A 27 22.48 -21.91 9.23
N ASP A 28 22.43 -23.25 9.12
CA ASP A 28 23.59 -24.14 9.27
C ASP A 28 24.41 -24.27 7.96
N GLY A 29 23.91 -23.71 6.85
CA GLY A 29 24.60 -23.66 5.57
C GLY A 29 24.56 -24.97 4.76
N ASP A 30 23.74 -25.92 5.19
CA ASP A 30 23.47 -27.17 4.48
C ASP A 30 22.63 -26.94 3.20
N GLU A 31 21.85 -25.85 3.16
CA GLU A 31 21.22 -25.33 1.94
C GLU A 31 21.88 -24.04 1.45
N LYS A 32 22.33 -24.03 0.19
CA LYS A 32 22.79 -22.80 -0.48
C LYS A 32 21.60 -22.02 -1.04
N PRO A 33 21.55 -20.69 -0.92
CA PRO A 33 20.54 -19.89 -1.61
C PRO A 33 20.66 -20.16 -3.12
N ALA A 34 19.59 -20.64 -3.73
CA ALA A 34 19.58 -20.98 -5.14
C ALA A 34 19.68 -19.70 -5.99
N SER A 35 20.88 -19.36 -6.44
CA SER A 35 21.07 -18.35 -7.48
C SER A 35 20.68 -18.97 -8.83
N LEU A 36 19.46 -18.73 -9.31
CA LEU A 36 19.02 -19.20 -10.62
C LEU A 36 19.27 -18.13 -11.70
N PRO A 37 19.93 -18.46 -12.83
CA PRO A 37 20.05 -17.57 -13.98
C PRO A 37 18.73 -17.58 -14.77
N MET A 38 18.10 -16.43 -15.02
CA MET A 38 16.72 -16.40 -15.50
C MET A 38 16.57 -15.70 -16.87
N SER A 39 16.28 -16.50 -17.89
CA SER A 39 15.58 -16.09 -19.12
C SER A 39 14.06 -16.10 -18.89
N MET A 40 13.25 -15.60 -19.83
CA MET A 40 11.77 -15.68 -19.77
C MET A 40 11.22 -17.12 -19.54
N THR A 41 11.94 -18.15 -19.99
CA THR A 41 11.60 -19.56 -19.72
C THR A 41 11.82 -19.94 -18.26
N GLY A 42 12.77 -19.29 -17.58
CA GLY A 42 13.03 -19.47 -16.15
C GLY A 42 11.93 -18.88 -15.27
N ILE A 43 11.34 -17.73 -15.64
CA ILE A 43 10.27 -17.07 -14.88
C ILE A 43 9.02 -17.96 -14.80
N LEU A 44 8.59 -18.53 -15.93
CA LEU A 44 7.52 -19.53 -15.95
C LEU A 44 7.90 -20.78 -15.14
N GLY A 45 9.14 -21.24 -15.25
CA GLY A 45 9.64 -22.39 -14.48
C GLY A 45 9.63 -22.16 -12.96
N VAL A 46 9.89 -20.94 -12.48
CA VAL A 46 9.85 -20.61 -11.05
C VAL A 46 8.41 -20.54 -10.53
N LEU A 47 7.48 -19.98 -11.31
CA LEU A 47 6.06 -19.97 -10.97
C LEU A 47 5.47 -21.40 -10.94
N ASP A 48 5.82 -22.23 -11.93
CA ASP A 48 5.39 -23.63 -12.00
C ASP A 48 6.04 -24.50 -10.91
N ALA A 49 7.34 -24.30 -10.62
CA ALA A 49 8.05 -25.06 -9.59
C ALA A 49 7.59 -24.75 -8.15
N ASN A 50 7.00 -23.57 -7.93
CA ASN A 50 6.48 -23.16 -6.64
C ASN A 50 5.00 -23.51 -6.44
N GLN A 51 4.33 -24.10 -7.44
CA GLN A 51 2.92 -24.44 -7.36
C GLN A 51 2.67 -25.49 -6.25
N GLY A 52 2.04 -25.07 -5.15
CA GLY A 52 1.72 -25.93 -3.99
C GLY A 52 2.79 -25.95 -2.89
N ARG A 53 3.89 -25.21 -3.03
CA ARG A 53 4.88 -24.99 -1.96
C ARG A 53 4.47 -23.79 -1.10
N ILE A 54 4.57 -23.90 0.22
CA ILE A 54 4.49 -22.75 1.11
C ILE A 54 5.80 -21.96 0.95
N MET A 55 5.70 -20.77 0.38
CA MET A 55 6.83 -19.88 0.17
C MET A 55 7.07 -19.02 1.42
N SER A 56 8.34 -18.75 1.72
CA SER A 56 8.70 -17.78 2.75
C SER A 56 8.31 -16.36 2.33
N PRO A 57 8.17 -15.42 3.28
CA PRO A 57 7.86 -14.03 2.95
C PRO A 57 8.83 -13.41 1.94
N ARG A 58 10.11 -13.78 2.03
CA ARG A 58 11.14 -13.27 1.13
C ARG A 58 10.96 -13.74 -0.31
N GLU A 59 10.57 -15.00 -0.48
CA GLU A 59 10.37 -15.58 -1.80
C GLU A 59 9.10 -15.04 -2.47
N ASN A 60 8.02 -14.82 -1.71
CA ASN A 60 6.80 -14.17 -2.22
C ASN A 60 7.10 -12.76 -2.74
N GLN A 61 7.87 -11.98 -1.99
CA GLN A 61 8.32 -10.65 -2.40
C GLN A 61 9.15 -10.71 -3.69
N GLU A 62 10.10 -11.63 -3.78
CA GLU A 62 10.92 -11.81 -4.97
C GLU A 62 10.06 -12.15 -6.20
N VAL A 63 9.11 -13.07 -6.07
CA VAL A 63 8.19 -13.43 -7.16
C VAL A 63 7.33 -12.25 -7.58
N ALA A 64 6.76 -11.50 -6.63
CA ALA A 64 5.94 -10.32 -6.93
C ALA A 64 6.75 -9.24 -7.67
N PHE A 65 8.02 -9.03 -7.29
CA PHE A 65 8.91 -8.12 -7.99
C PHE A 65 9.27 -8.62 -9.40
N LEU A 66 9.57 -9.92 -9.53
CA LEU A 66 9.86 -10.57 -10.81
C LEU A 66 8.70 -10.44 -11.79
N GLU A 67 7.45 -10.58 -11.33
CA GLU A 67 6.27 -10.44 -12.18
C GLU A 67 6.16 -9.04 -12.80
N VAL A 68 6.50 -7.99 -12.03
CA VAL A 68 6.39 -6.59 -12.47
C VAL A 68 7.58 -6.13 -13.32
N PHE A 69 8.80 -6.57 -13.00
CA PHE A 69 10.04 -6.06 -13.58
C PHE A 69 10.81 -7.05 -14.44
N GLY A 70 10.47 -8.34 -14.41
CA GLY A 70 11.17 -9.39 -15.17
C GLY A 70 12.60 -9.66 -14.72
N ARG A 71 13.01 -9.13 -13.56
CA ARG A 71 14.34 -9.31 -12.95
C ARG A 71 14.22 -9.50 -11.45
N ALA A 72 15.19 -10.14 -10.82
CA ALA A 72 15.23 -10.27 -9.36
C ALA A 72 15.53 -8.90 -8.70
N PRO A 73 15.03 -8.66 -7.47
CA PRO A 73 15.42 -7.50 -6.67
C PRO A 73 16.90 -7.60 -6.26
N THR A 74 17.66 -6.53 -6.47
CA THR A 74 19.13 -6.51 -6.26
C THR A 74 19.59 -5.46 -5.28
N THR A 75 18.77 -4.44 -5.02
CA THR A 75 19.08 -3.33 -4.11
C THR A 75 18.13 -3.33 -2.91
N PRO A 76 18.48 -2.67 -1.79
CA PRO A 76 17.52 -2.46 -0.69
C PRO A 76 16.22 -1.78 -1.14
N ALA A 77 16.31 -0.84 -2.10
CA ALA A 77 15.16 -0.19 -2.70
C ALA A 77 14.29 -1.18 -3.48
N ASP A 78 14.88 -2.06 -4.30
CA ASP A 78 14.14 -3.12 -5.00
C ASP A 78 13.39 -4.02 -4.01
N TRP A 79 14.03 -4.37 -2.89
CA TRP A 79 13.39 -5.20 -1.86
C TRP A 79 12.29 -4.47 -1.10
N HIS A 80 12.37 -3.15 -0.95
CA HIS A 80 11.25 -2.35 -0.45
C HIS A 80 10.07 -2.40 -1.42
N THR A 81 10.35 -2.21 -2.72
CA THR A 81 9.35 -2.32 -3.79
C THR A 81 8.74 -3.71 -3.86
N ALA A 82 9.55 -4.75 -3.68
CA ALA A 82 9.11 -6.13 -3.60
C ALA A 82 8.13 -6.37 -2.43
N ALA A 83 8.42 -5.82 -1.24
CA ALA A 83 7.52 -5.88 -0.09
C ALA A 83 6.18 -5.17 -0.33
N MET A 84 6.19 -4.09 -1.12
CA MET A 84 4.98 -3.37 -1.50
C MET A 84 4.13 -4.11 -2.55
N LEU A 85 4.76 -4.93 -3.40
CA LEU A 85 4.11 -5.73 -4.45
C LEU A 85 3.60 -7.09 -3.98
N ASP A 86 4.07 -7.58 -2.83
CA ASP A 86 3.64 -8.86 -2.26
C ASP A 86 2.21 -8.76 -1.66
N PRO A 87 1.19 -9.42 -2.23
CA PRO A 87 -0.18 -9.34 -1.75
C PRO A 87 -0.40 -10.09 -0.44
N HIS A 88 0.51 -10.98 -0.04
CA HIS A 88 0.34 -11.79 1.15
C HIS A 88 0.41 -10.95 2.42
N ASN A 89 -0.38 -11.37 3.41
CA ASN A 89 -0.34 -10.83 4.76
C ASN A 89 0.07 -11.94 5.71
N TYR A 90 1.08 -11.67 6.54
CA TYR A 90 1.69 -12.68 7.41
C TYR A 90 1.17 -12.59 8.85
N ASP A 91 0.61 -11.44 9.23
CA ASP A 91 -0.11 -11.29 10.49
C ASP A 91 -1.38 -12.20 10.52
N PRO A 92 -1.50 -13.12 11.50
CA PRO A 92 -2.63 -14.03 11.63
C PRO A 92 -4.00 -13.33 11.71
N LYS A 93 -4.05 -12.05 12.09
CA LYS A 93 -5.32 -11.30 12.16
C LYS A 93 -6.03 -11.20 10.82
N TYR A 94 -5.30 -11.26 9.71
CA TYR A 94 -5.86 -11.19 8.36
C TYR A 94 -6.34 -12.55 7.82
N LYS A 95 -6.12 -13.66 8.55
CA LYS A 95 -6.62 -15.01 8.20
C LYS A 95 -6.24 -15.45 6.78
N GLY A 96 -5.05 -15.08 6.32
CA GLY A 96 -4.57 -15.35 4.96
C GLY A 96 -5.27 -14.56 3.85
N THR A 97 -6.07 -13.55 4.21
CA THR A 97 -6.69 -12.65 3.23
C THR A 97 -5.61 -11.74 2.65
N GLU A 98 -5.48 -11.73 1.33
CA GLU A 98 -4.51 -10.90 0.61
C GLU A 98 -4.91 -9.42 0.60
N SER A 99 -3.92 -8.56 0.43
CA SER A 99 -4.09 -7.11 0.23
C SER A 99 -4.40 -6.80 -1.23
N ASP A 100 -5.19 -5.75 -1.48
CA ASP A 100 -5.39 -5.24 -2.84
C ASP A 100 -4.19 -4.37 -3.23
N ILE A 101 -3.56 -4.72 -4.35
CA ILE A 101 -2.40 -4.01 -4.87
C ILE A 101 -2.74 -3.43 -6.24
N LYS A 102 -2.56 -2.12 -6.35
CA LYS A 102 -2.69 -1.37 -7.60
C LYS A 102 -1.36 -0.71 -7.93
N VAL A 103 -1.03 -0.65 -9.22
CA VAL A 103 0.25 -0.11 -9.70
C VAL A 103 0.01 0.77 -10.92
N ALA A 104 0.86 1.77 -11.11
CA ALA A 104 1.02 2.49 -12.37
C ALA A 104 2.52 2.67 -12.68
N ARG A 105 2.88 2.67 -13.96
CA ARG A 105 4.23 3.06 -14.41
C ARG A 105 4.28 4.56 -14.62
N ILE A 106 5.33 5.19 -14.12
CA ILE A 106 5.67 6.60 -14.35
C ILE A 106 6.95 6.66 -15.16
N GLU A 107 7.30 7.83 -15.71
CA GLU A 107 8.64 8.02 -16.22
C GLU A 107 9.64 7.95 -15.06
N SER A 108 10.59 7.02 -15.15
CA SER A 108 11.64 6.83 -14.14
C SER A 108 12.50 8.08 -14.02
N GLN A 109 12.83 8.47 -12.80
CA GLN A 109 13.73 9.58 -12.47
C GLN A 109 14.88 9.05 -11.60
N PRO A 110 15.90 8.40 -12.21
CA PRO A 110 16.97 7.75 -11.45
C PRO A 110 17.72 8.69 -10.51
N GLY A 111 18.02 8.21 -9.31
CA GLY A 111 18.70 8.97 -8.26
C GLY A 111 17.77 9.81 -7.40
N LYS A 112 16.47 9.87 -7.71
CA LYS A 112 15.46 10.51 -6.84
C LYS A 112 14.94 9.57 -5.76
N GLY A 113 15.24 8.26 -5.83
CA GLY A 113 14.98 7.31 -4.74
C GLY A 113 13.50 6.99 -4.56
N GLN A 114 13.08 6.74 -3.31
CA GLN A 114 11.75 6.26 -2.98
C GLN A 114 11.04 7.15 -1.97
N VAL A 115 9.74 7.40 -2.21
CA VAL A 115 8.84 8.07 -1.25
C VAL A 115 7.81 7.06 -0.76
N GLN A 116 7.82 6.81 0.55
CA GLN A 116 6.86 5.94 1.23
C GLN A 116 5.80 6.80 1.91
N ILE A 117 4.53 6.45 1.72
CA ILE A 117 3.37 7.09 2.34
C ILE A 117 2.58 6.00 3.07
N ASN A 118 2.43 6.11 4.39
CA ASN A 118 1.65 5.16 5.18
C ASN A 118 0.49 5.87 5.87
N ALA A 119 -0.71 5.30 5.73
CA ALA A 119 -1.89 5.69 6.48
C ALA A 119 -2.27 4.59 7.46
N PHE A 120 -2.31 4.91 8.75
CA PHE A 120 -2.54 3.94 9.83
C PHE A 120 -3.47 4.48 10.90
N ILE A 121 -4.24 3.58 11.53
CA ILE A 121 -5.12 3.91 12.64
C ILE A 121 -4.33 3.75 13.95
N PRO A 122 -4.11 4.85 14.71
CA PRO A 122 -3.25 4.80 15.90
C PRO A 122 -3.81 3.94 17.03
N GLY A 123 -5.13 3.95 17.21
CA GLY A 123 -5.82 3.20 18.24
C GLY A 123 -5.92 1.70 17.92
N GLU A 124 -6.25 0.90 18.93
CA GLU A 124 -6.49 -0.54 18.79
C GLU A 124 -7.72 -0.85 17.92
N LYS A 125 -8.75 0.02 17.98
CA LYS A 125 -9.99 -0.13 17.23
C LYS A 125 -10.67 1.22 17.02
N VAL A 126 -11.55 1.27 16.03
CA VAL A 126 -12.38 2.44 15.76
C VAL A 126 -13.79 2.04 15.38
N TRP A 127 -14.73 2.95 15.61
CA TRP A 127 -16.12 2.83 15.24
C TRP A 127 -16.34 3.40 13.83
N ASN A 128 -16.87 2.55 12.96
CA ASN A 128 -17.23 2.87 11.59
C ASN A 128 -18.61 2.24 11.26
N PHE A 129 -18.68 1.17 10.46
CA PHE A 129 -19.91 0.37 10.23
C PHE A 129 -19.96 -0.90 11.10
N GLY A 130 -19.31 -0.80 12.25
CA GLY A 130 -18.87 -1.86 13.13
C GLY A 130 -17.64 -1.35 13.92
N LYS A 131 -17.05 -2.20 14.76
CA LYS A 131 -15.74 -1.90 15.34
C LYS A 131 -14.67 -2.54 14.47
N ASP A 132 -13.83 -1.73 13.85
CA ASP A 132 -12.71 -2.21 13.04
C ASP A 132 -11.42 -2.11 13.84
N ARG A 133 -10.55 -3.10 13.76
CA ARG A 133 -9.23 -3.07 14.38
C ARG A 133 -8.38 -2.02 13.67
N GLY A 134 -7.72 -1.19 14.47
CA GLY A 134 -6.68 -0.30 14.00
C GLY A 134 -5.32 -0.99 13.94
N ASP A 135 -4.28 -0.22 13.65
CA ASP A 135 -2.91 -0.70 13.54
C ASP A 135 -2.17 -0.63 14.87
N ASN A 136 -2.75 0.03 15.88
CA ASN A 136 -2.26 0.12 17.26
C ASN A 136 -0.78 0.53 17.36
N ARG A 137 -0.39 1.55 16.61
CA ARG A 137 1.00 2.00 16.52
C ARG A 137 1.12 3.52 16.48
N GLY A 138 2.35 3.99 16.69
CA GLY A 138 2.74 5.36 16.40
C GLY A 138 3.44 5.47 15.05
N PHE A 139 4.05 6.64 14.80
CA PHE A 139 4.89 6.84 13.63
C PHE A 139 6.09 5.91 13.64
N ASP A 140 6.28 5.19 12.54
CA ASP A 140 7.40 4.28 12.36
C ASP A 140 7.78 4.24 10.88
N ARG A 141 8.96 4.76 10.59
CA ARG A 141 9.55 4.77 9.26
C ARG A 141 9.83 3.35 8.73
N ASN A 142 10.02 2.38 9.63
CA ASN A 142 10.32 1.00 9.27
C ASN A 142 9.08 0.12 9.34
N ALA A 143 7.88 0.69 9.50
CA ALA A 143 6.65 -0.06 9.46
C ALA A 143 6.57 -0.84 8.13
N SER A 144 6.38 -2.15 8.24
CA SER A 144 6.15 -2.99 7.08
C SER A 144 4.84 -2.58 6.38
N PRO A 145 4.70 -2.86 5.08
CA PRO A 145 3.49 -2.49 4.35
C PRO A 145 2.20 -3.06 4.94
N GLU A 146 2.26 -4.21 5.64
CA GLU A 146 1.13 -4.85 6.33
C GLU A 146 0.72 -4.15 7.64
N HIS A 147 1.58 -3.32 8.23
CA HIS A 147 1.31 -2.59 9.48
C HIS A 147 0.65 -1.22 9.28
N SER A 148 -0.01 -1.03 8.14
CA SER A 148 -0.81 0.18 7.85
C SER A 148 -2.18 -0.24 7.32
N ARG A 149 -3.14 0.69 7.21
CA ARG A 149 -4.37 0.45 6.43
C ARG A 149 -4.11 0.59 4.95
N VAL A 150 -3.39 1.64 4.59
CA VAL A 150 -2.95 1.92 3.23
C VAL A 150 -1.47 2.24 3.26
N SER A 151 -0.72 1.64 2.35
CA SER A 151 0.67 1.97 2.09
C SER A 151 0.79 2.33 0.62
N MET A 152 1.46 3.42 0.30
CA MET A 152 1.81 3.80 -1.06
C MET A 152 3.33 3.98 -1.17
N LEU A 153 3.88 3.59 -2.31
CA LEU A 153 5.29 3.76 -2.62
C LEU A 153 5.41 4.40 -3.99
N VAL A 154 6.12 5.52 -4.07
CA VAL A 154 6.66 6.04 -5.31
C VAL A 154 8.11 5.59 -5.40
N ASP A 155 8.42 4.75 -6.38
CA ASP A 155 9.77 4.33 -6.71
C ASP A 155 10.19 5.06 -7.99
N TYR A 156 10.89 6.18 -7.82
CA TYR A 156 11.37 6.97 -8.95
C TYR A 156 12.46 6.24 -9.73
N ASP A 157 13.25 5.38 -9.08
CA ASP A 157 14.35 4.66 -9.74
C ASP A 157 13.80 3.56 -10.66
N ASN A 158 12.79 2.82 -10.20
CA ASN A 158 12.13 1.78 -11.00
C ASN A 158 10.93 2.29 -11.83
N GLY A 159 10.55 3.57 -11.67
CA GLY A 159 9.49 4.21 -12.44
C GLY A 159 8.10 3.64 -12.15
N VAL A 160 7.75 3.42 -10.88
CA VAL A 160 6.43 2.91 -10.49
C VAL A 160 5.82 3.66 -9.31
N VAL A 161 4.49 3.72 -9.29
CA VAL A 161 3.71 4.07 -8.11
C VAL A 161 2.87 2.85 -7.72
N ILE A 162 2.96 2.44 -6.46
CA ILE A 162 2.27 1.29 -5.90
C ILE A 162 1.34 1.78 -4.80
N HIS A 163 0.12 1.25 -4.79
CA HIS A 163 -0.84 1.40 -3.70
C HIS A 163 -1.22 0.01 -3.19
N ARG A 164 -1.03 -0.22 -1.89
CA ARG A 164 -1.41 -1.43 -1.17
C ARG A 164 -2.47 -1.09 -0.13
N GLN A 165 -3.63 -1.72 -0.22
CA GLN A 165 -4.67 -1.64 0.79
C GLN A 165 -4.81 -2.96 1.52
N ASN A 166 -4.58 -2.93 2.83
CA ASN A 166 -4.67 -4.13 3.66
C ASN A 166 -6.12 -4.38 4.12
N PRO A 167 -6.49 -5.64 4.39
CA PRO A 167 -7.86 -5.98 4.80
C PRO A 167 -8.27 -5.27 6.11
N SER A 168 -9.52 -4.83 6.21
CA SER A 168 -10.15 -4.45 7.48
C SER A 168 -10.48 -5.71 8.29
N VAL A 169 -10.35 -5.64 9.62
CA VAL A 169 -10.70 -6.73 10.53
C VAL A 169 -11.70 -6.24 11.55
N ASN A 170 -12.87 -6.85 11.60
CA ASN A 170 -13.87 -6.51 12.60
C ASN A 170 -13.41 -6.99 13.98
N ALA A 171 -13.34 -6.08 14.95
CA ALA A 171 -12.79 -6.32 16.28
C ALA A 171 -13.63 -7.30 17.11
N ASP A 172 -14.95 -7.32 16.92
CA ASP A 172 -15.88 -8.14 17.72
C ASP A 172 -16.04 -9.57 17.15
N THR A 173 -16.05 -9.72 15.82
CA THR A 173 -16.29 -11.00 15.13
C THR A 173 -15.03 -11.65 14.56
N GLY A 174 -13.96 -10.86 14.37
CA GLY A 174 -12.78 -11.28 13.62
C GLY A 174 -13.06 -11.51 12.14
N ALA A 175 -14.18 -11.05 11.60
CA ALA A 175 -14.42 -11.05 10.15
C ALA A 175 -13.34 -10.21 9.46
N VAL A 176 -12.97 -10.59 8.24
CA VAL A 176 -11.93 -9.91 7.44
C VAL A 176 -12.55 -9.52 6.11
N ALA A 177 -12.37 -8.27 5.69
CA ALA A 177 -12.87 -7.76 4.42
C ALA A 177 -11.85 -6.80 3.79
N VAL A 178 -11.58 -6.98 2.50
CA VAL A 178 -10.73 -6.06 1.74
C VAL A 178 -11.62 -5.00 1.11
N GLY A 179 -11.23 -3.73 1.25
CA GLY A 179 -11.87 -2.66 0.48
C GLY A 179 -11.66 -2.90 -1.01
N THR A 180 -12.75 -3.00 -1.76
CA THR A 180 -12.68 -3.25 -3.20
C THR A 180 -12.71 -1.94 -3.97
N ASN A 181 -11.83 -1.82 -4.97
CA ASN A 181 -11.77 -0.73 -5.94
C ASN A 181 -11.53 0.66 -5.31
N PRO A 182 -10.39 0.87 -4.64
CA PRO A 182 -9.99 2.23 -4.31
C PRO A 182 -9.81 3.05 -5.59
N ASP A 183 -10.15 4.32 -5.55
CA ASP A 183 -9.96 5.26 -6.65
C ASP A 183 -8.61 5.95 -6.42
N ILE A 184 -7.59 5.51 -7.14
CA ILE A 184 -6.26 6.13 -7.08
C ILE A 184 -5.83 6.49 -8.49
N SER A 185 -5.47 7.75 -8.70
CA SER A 185 -4.96 8.23 -9.96
C SER A 185 -3.68 9.04 -9.82
N ILE A 186 -2.83 8.92 -10.83
CA ILE A 186 -1.54 9.59 -10.90
C ILE A 186 -1.51 10.53 -12.10
N LYS A 187 -0.94 11.70 -11.89
CA LYS A 187 -0.50 12.59 -12.97
C LYS A 187 0.99 12.86 -12.80
N GLN A 188 1.69 12.93 -13.92
CA GLN A 188 3.09 13.34 -13.95
C GLN A 188 3.22 14.56 -14.84
N LYS A 189 3.91 15.57 -14.34
CA LYS A 189 4.25 16.78 -15.08
C LYS A 189 5.70 17.13 -14.77
N ASP A 190 6.53 17.10 -15.80
CA ASP A 190 7.99 17.10 -15.63
C ASP A 190 8.38 16.04 -14.56
N ASP A 191 9.18 16.43 -13.57
CA ASP A 191 9.58 15.58 -12.45
C ASP A 191 8.50 15.47 -11.34
N THR A 192 7.46 16.31 -11.37
CA THR A 192 6.45 16.37 -10.31
C THR A 192 5.36 15.32 -10.51
N LEU A 193 5.04 14.59 -9.43
CA LEU A 193 3.92 13.67 -9.39
C LEU A 193 2.79 14.24 -8.57
N ASN A 194 1.56 14.00 -9.02
CA ASN A 194 0.36 14.19 -8.23
C ASN A 194 -0.34 12.84 -8.01
N ILE A 195 -0.66 12.56 -6.76
CA ILE A 195 -1.32 11.36 -6.28
C ILE A 195 -2.66 11.78 -5.71
N GLN A 196 -3.72 11.32 -6.35
CA GLN A 196 -5.08 11.47 -5.88
C GLN A 196 -5.57 10.11 -5.46
N TYR A 197 -6.03 9.98 -4.22
CA TYR A 197 -6.52 8.72 -3.69
C TYR A 197 -7.82 8.94 -2.92
N GLU A 198 -8.72 7.98 -3.03
CA GLU A 198 -9.92 7.86 -2.23
C GLU A 198 -10.23 6.39 -2.01
N SER A 199 -10.36 6.00 -0.74
CA SER A 199 -10.61 4.63 -0.33
C SER A 199 -11.70 4.58 0.73
N ALA A 200 -12.47 3.49 0.69
CA ALA A 200 -13.50 3.20 1.68
C ALA A 200 -13.12 1.96 2.49
N ASP A 201 -13.74 1.84 3.66
CA ASP A 201 -13.61 0.66 4.50
C ASP A 201 -14.23 -0.59 3.86
N GLY A 202 -13.59 -1.75 4.06
CA GLY A 202 -14.02 -3.02 3.47
C GLY A 202 -15.39 -3.53 3.96
N PHE A 203 -15.86 -3.10 5.13
CA PHE A 203 -17.17 -3.44 5.67
C PHE A 203 -18.26 -2.45 5.30
N LEU A 204 -17.94 -1.35 4.61
CA LEU A 204 -18.95 -0.36 4.22
C LEU A 204 -19.89 -0.94 3.14
N PRO A 205 -21.20 -1.10 3.43
CA PRO A 205 -22.14 -1.62 2.45
C PRO A 205 -22.22 -0.70 1.23
N GLY A 206 -21.95 -1.23 0.02
CA GLY A 206 -21.88 -0.45 -1.21
C GLY A 206 -20.50 0.19 -1.49
N GLY A 207 -19.50 -0.07 -0.63
CA GLY A 207 -18.10 0.27 -0.87
C GLY A 207 -17.85 1.77 -1.06
N LEU A 208 -16.93 2.09 -1.97
CA LEU A 208 -16.51 3.47 -2.24
C LEU A 208 -17.67 4.42 -2.56
N PHE A 209 -18.66 3.96 -3.33
CA PHE A 209 -19.82 4.79 -3.68
C PHE A 209 -20.60 5.25 -2.44
N SER A 210 -20.86 4.34 -1.51
CA SER A 210 -21.51 4.68 -0.23
C SER A 210 -20.63 5.56 0.64
N GLY A 211 -19.30 5.37 0.59
CA GLY A 211 -18.34 6.19 1.31
C GLY A 211 -18.37 7.63 0.82
N GLN A 212 -18.31 7.83 -0.49
CA GLN A 212 -18.40 9.14 -1.13
C GLN A 212 -19.75 9.80 -0.85
N ALA A 213 -20.85 9.05 -0.92
CA ALA A 213 -22.20 9.56 -0.62
C ALA A 213 -22.35 10.00 0.85
N SER A 214 -21.66 9.35 1.78
CA SER A 214 -21.66 9.70 3.20
C SER A 214 -20.52 10.62 3.63
N MET A 215 -19.58 10.94 2.72
CA MET A 215 -18.33 11.67 3.01
C MET A 215 -17.39 10.95 4.00
N HIS A 216 -17.53 9.63 4.16
CA HIS A 216 -16.70 8.81 5.07
C HIS A 216 -15.71 7.95 4.27
N THR A 217 -14.80 8.64 3.58
CA THR A 217 -13.70 8.05 2.81
C THR A 217 -12.37 8.60 3.27
N VAL A 218 -11.32 7.79 3.17
CA VAL A 218 -9.94 8.25 3.36
C VAL A 218 -9.47 8.76 2.01
N LYS A 219 -9.20 10.07 1.93
CA LYS A 219 -8.81 10.71 0.67
C LYS A 219 -7.68 11.71 0.82
N GLY A 220 -7.00 11.95 -0.29
CA GLY A 220 -6.02 13.00 -0.40
C GLY A 220 -5.67 13.34 -1.84
N ASP A 221 -5.08 14.50 -1.98
CA ASP A 221 -4.56 15.07 -3.22
C ASP A 221 -3.19 15.64 -2.90
N ILE A 222 -2.14 14.87 -3.18
CA ILE A 222 -0.75 15.13 -2.76
C ILE A 222 0.10 15.34 -4.00
N ALA A 223 0.96 16.35 -4.00
CA ALA A 223 2.03 16.54 -4.96
C ALA A 223 3.39 16.26 -4.33
N LEU A 224 4.24 15.56 -5.07
CA LEU A 224 5.63 15.25 -4.74
C LEU A 224 6.50 15.81 -5.85
N MET A 225 7.29 16.83 -5.53
CA MET A 225 8.21 17.48 -6.47
C MET A 225 9.65 17.20 -6.04
N PRO A 226 10.37 16.35 -6.76
CA PRO A 226 11.80 16.19 -6.59
C PRO A 226 12.55 17.50 -6.84
N THR A 227 13.55 17.75 -6.00
CA THR A 227 14.48 18.89 -6.11
C THR A 227 15.91 18.38 -5.92
N ASP A 228 16.90 19.27 -6.01
CA ASP A 228 18.29 18.91 -5.74
C ASP A 228 18.55 18.65 -4.24
N SER A 229 17.68 19.16 -3.36
CA SER A 229 17.82 19.06 -1.90
C SER A 229 16.90 18.03 -1.25
N GLY A 230 16.11 17.28 -2.03
CA GLY A 230 15.10 16.33 -1.51
C GLY A 230 13.75 16.47 -2.22
N ILE A 231 12.68 16.00 -1.59
CA ILE A 231 11.31 16.08 -2.13
C ILE A 231 10.55 17.22 -1.45
N LYS A 232 9.97 18.12 -2.24
CA LYS A 232 8.94 19.05 -1.76
C LYS A 232 7.57 18.37 -1.81
N LEU A 233 6.81 18.55 -0.74
CA LEU A 233 5.47 18.01 -0.59
C LEU A 233 4.46 19.15 -0.48
N GLY A 234 3.28 18.94 -1.03
CA GLY A 234 2.12 19.79 -0.79
C GLY A 234 0.83 19.12 -1.15
N GLY A 235 -0.28 19.49 -0.51
CA GLY A 235 -1.58 18.93 -0.84
C GLY A 235 -2.62 19.04 0.26
N SER A 236 -3.66 18.23 0.12
CA SER A 236 -4.72 18.09 1.13
C SER A 236 -4.98 16.63 1.45
N ILE A 237 -5.27 16.33 2.71
CA ILE A 237 -5.56 14.98 3.20
C ILE A 237 -6.74 15.04 4.17
N THR A 238 -7.44 13.91 4.36
CA THR A 238 -8.47 13.79 5.39
C THR A 238 -7.89 13.89 6.81
N ASN A 239 -8.70 14.33 7.76
CA ASN A 239 -8.29 14.44 9.17
C ASN A 239 -8.21 13.08 9.90
N PHE A 240 -8.43 11.99 9.17
CA PHE A 240 -8.29 10.62 9.62
C PHE A 240 -7.97 9.73 8.41
N PRO A 241 -7.13 8.68 8.53
CA PRO A 241 -6.40 8.23 9.72
C PRO A 241 -5.11 9.05 9.94
N ALA A 242 -4.15 8.56 10.74
CA ALA A 242 -2.81 9.15 10.80
C ALA A 242 -2.06 8.90 9.49
N LEU A 243 -1.18 9.84 9.11
CA LEU A 243 -0.42 9.78 7.86
C LEU A 243 1.06 10.08 8.13
N GLU A 244 1.95 9.30 7.54
CA GLU A 244 3.38 9.56 7.57
C GLU A 244 3.98 9.42 6.17
N ILE A 245 4.90 10.32 5.83
CA ILE A 245 5.54 10.37 4.52
C ILE A 245 7.04 10.52 4.71
N TYR A 246 7.78 9.66 4.04
CA TYR A 246 9.23 9.53 4.17
C TYR A 246 9.90 9.50 2.80
N HIS A 247 11.07 10.12 2.68
CA HIS A 247 11.95 10.02 1.52
C HIS A 247 13.34 9.59 1.98
N GLY A 248 13.86 8.45 1.51
CA GLY A 248 15.22 8.03 1.88
C GLY A 248 15.36 7.77 3.39
N GLN A 249 15.98 8.67 4.18
CA GLN A 249 15.97 8.71 5.67
C GLN A 249 15.19 9.91 6.25
N GLU A 250 14.78 10.84 5.39
CA GLU A 250 14.08 12.06 5.72
C GLU A 250 12.60 11.80 6.07
N THR A 251 12.07 12.62 6.96
CA THR A 251 10.63 12.70 7.26
C THR A 251 10.05 13.91 6.56
N LEU A 252 9.15 13.69 5.61
CA LEU A 252 8.47 14.76 4.87
C LEU A 252 7.20 15.22 5.59
N LEU A 253 6.43 14.29 6.16
CA LEU A 253 5.19 14.57 6.88
C LEU A 253 4.95 13.55 7.99
N ARG A 254 4.42 14.01 9.11
CA ARG A 254 3.82 13.20 10.18
C ARG A 254 2.58 13.91 10.69
N TYR A 255 1.43 13.36 10.36
CA TYR A 255 0.12 13.84 10.76
C TYR A 255 -0.56 12.84 11.69
N MET A 256 -1.02 13.33 12.85
CA MET A 256 -1.80 12.56 13.80
C MET A 256 -3.20 13.18 13.88
N PRO A 257 -4.30 12.38 13.84
CA PRO A 257 -5.65 12.89 14.00
C PRO A 257 -5.80 13.65 15.32
N SER A 258 -6.57 14.74 15.29
CA SER A 258 -6.78 15.58 16.47
C SER A 258 -7.46 14.86 17.64
N LEU A 259 -8.27 13.83 17.34
CA LEU A 259 -8.88 12.96 18.34
C LEU A 259 -7.99 11.77 18.73
N GLY A 260 -6.76 11.68 18.21
CA GLY A 260 -5.79 10.64 18.56
C GLY A 260 -6.31 9.22 18.32
N ASP A 261 -6.32 8.43 19.39
CA ASP A 261 -6.75 7.03 19.44
C ASP A 261 -8.26 6.86 19.71
N ASN A 262 -9.03 7.95 19.71
CA ASN A 262 -10.46 7.90 19.99
C ASN A 262 -11.20 7.04 18.95
N GLU A 263 -12.01 6.08 19.44
CA GLU A 263 -12.76 5.15 18.59
C GLU A 263 -13.70 5.88 17.61
N MET A 264 -14.23 7.06 17.96
CA MET A 264 -15.12 7.84 17.09
C MET A 264 -14.38 8.70 16.06
N GLY A 265 -13.05 8.59 16.00
CA GLY A 265 -12.18 9.32 15.08
C GLY A 265 -12.68 9.32 13.63
N PRO A 266 -12.98 8.15 13.02
CA PRO A 266 -13.44 8.09 11.63
C PRO A 266 -14.74 8.87 11.39
N LEU A 267 -15.76 8.65 12.23
CA LEU A 267 -17.08 9.29 12.08
C LEU A 267 -17.00 10.82 12.12
N LEU A 268 -16.12 11.36 12.98
CA LEU A 268 -16.04 12.81 13.20
C LEU A 268 -15.04 13.50 12.28
N GLN A 269 -14.01 12.80 11.79
CA GLN A 269 -12.88 13.43 11.09
C GLN A 269 -12.76 13.05 9.61
N LEU A 270 -13.30 11.93 9.13
CA LEU A 270 -13.28 11.59 7.69
C LEU A 270 -13.98 12.65 6.81
N PRO A 271 -15.10 13.28 7.24
CA PRO A 271 -15.72 14.35 6.45
C PRO A 271 -14.87 15.63 6.32
N MET A 272 -13.80 15.75 7.11
CA MET A 272 -12.95 16.94 7.17
C MET A 272 -11.59 16.68 6.49
N THR A 273 -11.05 17.74 5.87
CA THR A 273 -9.71 17.74 5.28
C THR A 273 -8.93 18.95 5.78
N HIS A 274 -7.60 18.86 5.67
CA HIS A 274 -6.68 19.97 5.90
C HIS A 274 -5.59 19.95 4.86
N ASN A 275 -4.86 21.06 4.77
CA ASN A 275 -3.74 21.22 3.85
C ASN A 275 -2.42 20.91 4.55
N GLU A 276 -1.49 20.32 3.81
CA GLU A 276 -0.14 20.03 4.24
C GLU A 276 0.86 20.55 3.20
N GLY A 277 2.00 21.07 3.65
CA GLY A 277 3.07 21.57 2.78
C GLY A 277 2.67 22.71 1.84
N ASP A 278 3.26 22.74 0.64
CA ASP A 278 3.04 23.78 -0.37
C ASP A 278 1.91 23.42 -1.34
N THR A 279 0.69 23.88 -1.03
CA THR A 279 -0.50 23.57 -1.84
C THR A 279 -0.44 24.06 -3.28
N SER A 280 0.45 25.01 -3.60
CA SER A 280 0.62 25.48 -4.99
C SER A 280 1.13 24.38 -5.92
N LEU A 281 1.81 23.36 -5.37
CA LEU A 281 2.30 22.19 -6.11
C LEU A 281 1.16 21.33 -6.66
N VAL A 282 0.00 21.32 -6.01
CA VAL A 282 -1.17 20.55 -6.47
C VAL A 282 -1.98 21.35 -7.48
N THR A 283 -2.06 22.67 -7.33
CA THR A 283 -2.85 23.55 -8.21
C THR A 283 -2.46 23.43 -9.69
N GLN A 284 -1.19 23.13 -9.99
CA GLN A 284 -0.74 22.90 -11.38
C GLN A 284 -1.39 21.69 -12.07
N PHE A 285 -1.97 20.77 -11.30
CA PHE A 285 -2.67 19.57 -11.79
C PHE A 285 -4.19 19.73 -11.76
N HIS A 286 -4.69 20.90 -11.38
CA HIS A 286 -6.12 21.20 -11.31
C HIS A 286 -6.58 21.91 -12.58
N ALA A 287 -7.78 21.58 -13.02
CA ALA A 287 -8.40 22.26 -14.15
C ALA A 287 -9.30 23.39 -13.64
N PRO A 288 -9.28 24.57 -14.29
CA PRO A 288 -10.25 25.62 -14.00
C PRO A 288 -11.65 25.11 -14.34
N THR A 289 -12.53 25.10 -13.35
CA THR A 289 -13.94 24.76 -13.49
C THR A 289 -14.76 26.01 -13.23
N VAL A 290 -15.64 26.37 -14.17
CA VAL A 290 -16.51 27.54 -14.02
C VAL A 290 -17.61 27.22 -13.02
N ALA A 291 -17.54 27.84 -11.84
CA ALA A 291 -18.63 27.89 -10.89
C ALA A 291 -19.38 29.22 -11.00
N GLY A 292 -20.62 29.29 -10.51
CA GLY A 292 -21.45 30.52 -10.58
C GLY A 292 -20.88 31.76 -9.88
N ARG A 293 -19.69 31.68 -9.25
CA ARG A 293 -18.99 32.77 -8.56
C ARG A 293 -17.52 32.97 -9.01
N GLY A 294 -17.09 32.35 -10.10
CA GLY A 294 -15.70 32.44 -10.61
C GLY A 294 -15.12 31.08 -10.98
N GLU A 295 -13.84 31.07 -11.40
CA GLU A 295 -13.10 29.83 -11.64
C GLU A 295 -12.71 29.18 -10.31
N VAL A 296 -13.01 27.90 -10.16
CA VAL A 296 -12.55 27.04 -9.07
C VAL A 296 -11.65 25.98 -9.68
N PHE A 297 -10.46 25.80 -9.12
CA PHE A 297 -9.53 24.77 -9.56
C PHE A 297 -9.90 23.46 -8.88
N LEU A 298 -10.30 22.47 -9.68
CA LEU A 298 -10.68 21.14 -9.19
C LEU A 298 -9.67 20.09 -9.67
N PRO A 299 -9.49 19.00 -8.89
CA PRO A 299 -8.83 17.78 -9.35
C PRO A 299 -9.25 17.40 -10.78
N SER A 300 -8.28 17.36 -11.69
CA SER A 300 -8.50 16.80 -13.04
C SER A 300 -8.25 15.28 -13.03
N PRO A 301 -8.92 14.51 -13.91
CA PRO A 301 -8.72 13.06 -13.97
C PRO A 301 -7.27 12.68 -14.24
N GLY A 302 -6.70 11.79 -13.43
CA GLY A 302 -5.39 11.18 -13.65
C GLY A 302 -5.45 9.81 -14.32
N THR A 303 -4.28 9.19 -14.50
CA THR A 303 -4.18 7.78 -14.89
C THR A 303 -4.49 6.91 -13.67
N GLN A 304 -5.58 6.17 -13.74
CA GLN A 304 -5.98 5.23 -12.69
C GLN A 304 -4.93 4.11 -12.54
N LEU A 305 -4.60 3.73 -11.31
CA LEU A 305 -3.76 2.56 -11.09
C LEU A 305 -4.52 1.27 -11.49
N GLY A 306 -3.80 0.29 -12.03
CA GLY A 306 -4.34 -0.99 -12.45
C GLY A 306 -3.81 -2.16 -11.63
N PRO A 307 -4.34 -3.39 -11.83
CA PRO A 307 -3.76 -4.57 -11.22
C PRO A 307 -2.34 -4.83 -11.73
N VAL A 308 -1.54 -5.59 -10.96
CA VAL A 308 -0.15 -5.95 -11.33
C VAL A 308 -0.06 -6.68 -12.69
N THR A 309 -1.12 -7.38 -13.10
CA THR A 309 -1.21 -8.09 -14.40
C THR A 309 -1.51 -7.16 -15.59
N LYS A 310 -1.92 -5.91 -15.33
CA LYS A 310 -2.23 -4.91 -16.37
C LYS A 310 -1.91 -3.50 -15.86
N ILE A 311 -0.62 -3.22 -15.76
CA ILE A 311 -0.11 -1.96 -15.22
C ILE A 311 -0.25 -0.84 -16.28
N PRO A 312 -1.06 0.21 -16.02
CA PRO A 312 -1.16 1.37 -16.89
C PRO A 312 0.10 2.23 -16.83
N THR A 313 0.33 3.03 -17.87
CA THR A 313 1.45 3.99 -17.94
C THR A 313 0.91 5.41 -17.87
N VAL A 314 1.44 6.19 -16.93
CA VAL A 314 1.11 7.60 -16.73
C VAL A 314 1.80 8.42 -17.82
N PRO A 315 1.06 9.23 -18.61
CA PRO A 315 1.69 10.15 -19.54
C PRO A 315 2.36 11.30 -18.79
N VAL A 316 3.47 11.77 -19.34
CA VAL A 316 4.17 12.97 -18.85
C VAL A 316 3.58 14.18 -19.57
N GLY A 317 3.00 15.09 -18.81
CA GLY A 317 2.43 16.36 -19.28
C GLY A 317 3.35 17.55 -19.11
#